data_AF-A0A397AMB4-F1
#
_entry.id   AF-A0A397AMB4-F1
#
_cell.length_a   1.000
_cell.length_b   1.000
_cell.length_c   1.000
_cell.angle_alpha   90.00
_cell.angle_beta   90.00
_cell.angle_gamma   90.00
#
_symmetry.space_group_name_H-M   'P 1'
#
loop_
_entity.id
_entity.type
_entity.pdbx_description
1 polymer ?
#
loop_
_entity_poly.entity_id
_entity_poly.type
_entity_poly.pdbx_seq_one_letter_code
_entity_poly.pdbx_strand_id
1 'polypeptide(L)'
;GATIEGRISYPANVPPPVSIDGGLPSLQVVLDGGARSTLSTHDGRFYFYDVPAGRYTVDIHSPVYIFSQFKVDISTTGDIRVLEFKYPGTPKLAVSHPLVVDALAQVQYFQPREKFSVIDLIKNPSFLALIVPLFMVWVLPKLTESMLDPEEFKQAQEEMGAAADPSSLIKGFFGGGGGDAKDDEDSD
;
A
#
# COMPACT_ATOMS: atom_id res chain seq x y z
N GLY A 1 -7.80 39.00 -24.12
CA GLY A 1 -7.07 37.79 -23.70
C GLY A 1 -7.60 36.58 -24.43
N ALA A 2 -6.97 35.43 -24.23
CA ALA A 2 -7.41 34.15 -24.78
C ALA A 2 -8.31 33.40 -23.79
N THR A 3 -9.08 32.43 -24.28
CA THR A 3 -9.93 31.56 -23.44
C THR A 3 -9.27 30.20 -23.28
N ILE A 4 -8.92 29.84 -22.05
CA ILE A 4 -8.47 28.48 -21.73
C ILE A 4 -9.72 27.65 -21.45
N GLU A 5 -9.90 26.57 -22.20
CA GLU A 5 -11.02 25.66 -22.02
C GLU A 5 -10.53 24.22 -22.01
N GLY A 6 -11.28 23.38 -21.31
CA GLY A 6 -10.96 21.98 -21.21
C GLY A 6 -12.07 21.13 -20.63
N ARG A 7 -11.82 19.83 -20.60
CA ARG A 7 -12.71 18.83 -20.06
C ARG A 7 -11.95 17.81 -19.23
N ILE A 8 -12.51 17.47 -18.07
CA ILE A 8 -12.07 16.40 -17.19
C ILE A 8 -12.55 15.07 -17.75
N SER A 9 -11.63 14.11 -17.86
CA SER A 9 -11.84 12.78 -18.43
C SER A 9 -11.35 11.72 -17.45
N TYR A 10 -12.02 10.57 -17.45
CA TYR A 10 -11.68 9.41 -16.62
C TYR A 10 -11.37 8.24 -17.56
N PRO A 11 -10.08 7.87 -17.72
CA PRO A 11 -9.71 6.75 -18.58
C PRO A 11 -10.23 5.42 -18.03
N ALA A 12 -10.32 4.39 -18.87
CA ALA A 12 -10.96 3.10 -18.51
C ALA A 12 -10.35 2.39 -17.29
N ASN A 13 -9.09 2.68 -16.96
CA ASN A 13 -8.38 2.14 -15.80
C ASN A 13 -8.66 2.90 -14.49
N VAL A 14 -9.33 4.05 -14.54
CA VAL A 14 -9.67 4.87 -13.37
C VAL A 14 -11.20 5.00 -13.30
N PRO A 15 -11.86 4.37 -12.32
CA PRO A 15 -13.31 4.41 -12.23
C PRO A 15 -13.79 5.85 -12.02
N PRO A 16 -14.80 6.31 -12.78
CA PRO A 16 -15.33 7.66 -12.62
C PRO A 16 -16.02 7.82 -11.26
N PRO A 17 -16.13 9.05 -10.75
CA PRO A 17 -16.80 9.31 -9.49
C PRO A 17 -18.27 8.89 -9.58
N VAL A 18 -18.72 8.17 -8.55
CA VAL A 18 -20.12 7.79 -8.43
C VAL A 18 -20.93 9.03 -8.06
N SER A 19 -21.86 9.41 -8.91
CA SER A 19 -22.81 10.49 -8.66
C SER A 19 -24.23 9.96 -8.66
N ILE A 20 -25.08 10.58 -7.84
CA ILE A 20 -26.49 10.20 -7.70
C ILE A 20 -27.25 10.52 -8.99
N ASP A 21 -26.87 11.62 -9.66
CA ASP A 21 -27.57 12.17 -10.82
C ASP A 21 -26.90 11.81 -12.17
N GLY A 22 -25.88 10.93 -12.14
CA GLY A 22 -25.22 10.39 -13.34
C GLY A 22 -24.21 11.32 -14.03
N GLY A 23 -23.95 12.52 -13.51
CA GLY A 23 -22.90 13.40 -14.04
C GLY A 23 -21.72 13.60 -13.09
N LEU A 24 -20.68 14.29 -13.55
CA LEU A 24 -19.43 14.43 -12.79
C LEU A 24 -19.59 15.45 -11.64
N PRO A 25 -18.98 15.20 -10.47
CA PRO A 25 -18.92 16.20 -9.41
C PRO A 25 -18.16 17.43 -9.90
N SER A 26 -18.56 18.60 -9.41
CA SER A 26 -17.81 19.82 -9.66
C SER A 26 -16.46 19.76 -8.95
N LEU A 27 -15.39 19.92 -9.72
CA LEU A 27 -14.02 19.99 -9.23
C LEU A 27 -13.51 21.41 -9.39
N GLN A 28 -12.68 21.85 -8.45
CA GLN A 28 -12.04 23.14 -8.54
C GLN A 28 -10.86 23.03 -9.52
N VAL A 29 -10.90 23.84 -10.56
CA VAL A 29 -9.80 24.01 -11.50
C VAL A 29 -9.12 25.33 -11.19
N VAL A 30 -7.80 25.27 -11.03
CA VAL A 30 -6.98 26.38 -10.58
C VAL A 30 -6.00 26.76 -11.68
N LEU A 31 -5.85 28.06 -11.90
CA LEU A 31 -4.89 28.65 -12.82
C LEU A 31 -3.79 29.36 -12.01
N ASP A 32 -2.54 29.09 -12.37
CA ASP A 32 -1.34 29.75 -11.85
C ASP A 32 -1.25 29.74 -10.32
N GLY A 33 -1.32 28.53 -9.75
CA GLY A 33 -1.17 28.31 -8.31
C GLY A 33 -2.25 28.94 -7.42
N GLY A 34 -3.38 29.39 -7.97
CA GLY A 34 -4.48 29.99 -7.21
C GLY A 34 -4.85 31.40 -7.63
N ALA A 35 -4.10 32.03 -8.54
CA ALA A 35 -4.37 33.41 -8.98
C ALA A 35 -5.78 33.56 -9.58
N ARG A 36 -6.25 32.52 -10.28
CA ARG A 36 -7.65 32.41 -10.74
C ARG A 36 -8.14 30.98 -10.50
N SER A 37 -9.42 30.82 -10.21
CA SER A 37 -10.04 29.49 -10.09
C SER A 37 -11.44 29.49 -10.68
N THR A 38 -11.87 28.33 -11.17
CA THR A 38 -13.23 28.08 -11.65
C THR A 38 -13.68 26.69 -11.21
N LEU A 39 -14.96 26.38 -11.38
CA LEU A 39 -15.51 25.05 -11.12
C LEU A 39 -15.80 24.34 -12.45
N SER A 40 -15.57 23.04 -12.48
CA SER A 40 -16.01 22.22 -13.60
C SER A 40 -17.52 22.02 -13.58
N THR A 41 -18.13 21.95 -14.75
CA THR A 41 -19.53 21.59 -14.94
C THR A 41 -19.76 20.10 -14.70
N HIS A 42 -21.04 19.71 -14.66
CA HIS A 42 -21.46 18.31 -14.53
C HIS A 42 -20.98 17.41 -15.68
N ASP A 43 -20.62 18.00 -16.84
CA ASP A 43 -20.03 17.27 -17.97
C ASP A 43 -18.49 17.23 -17.92
N GLY A 44 -17.91 17.78 -16.86
CA GLY A 44 -16.48 17.92 -16.64
C GLY A 44 -15.84 19.10 -17.38
N ARG A 45 -16.60 20.01 -17.99
CA ARG A 45 -16.03 21.14 -18.75
C ARG A 45 -15.68 22.30 -17.84
N PHE A 46 -14.63 23.05 -18.18
CA PHE A 46 -14.23 24.26 -17.46
C PHE A 46 -13.70 25.32 -18.42
N TYR A 47 -13.77 26.58 -17.98
CA TYR A 47 -13.39 27.74 -18.79
C TYR A 47 -12.72 28.82 -17.92
N PHE A 48 -11.64 29.39 -18.44
CA PHE A 48 -11.06 30.65 -17.97
C PHE A 48 -11.14 31.66 -19.11
N TYR A 49 -11.99 32.65 -18.95
CA TYR A 49 -12.19 33.71 -19.94
C TYR A 49 -11.19 34.83 -19.76
N ASP A 50 -10.82 35.46 -20.88
CA ASP A 50 -9.98 36.65 -20.91
C ASP A 50 -8.69 36.51 -20.10
N VAL A 51 -7.91 35.46 -20.42
CA VAL A 51 -6.58 35.25 -19.85
C VAL A 51 -5.56 36.04 -20.67
N PRO A 52 -4.78 36.95 -20.06
CA PRO A 52 -3.74 37.69 -20.77
C PRO A 52 -2.67 36.79 -21.40
N ALA A 53 -1.84 37.36 -22.27
CA ALA A 53 -0.65 36.66 -22.77
C ALA A 53 0.33 36.40 -21.61
N GLY A 54 0.89 35.20 -21.56
CA GLY A 54 1.70 34.76 -20.44
C GLY A 54 1.79 33.24 -20.33
N ARG A 55 2.50 32.78 -19.31
CA ARG A 55 2.66 31.37 -18.99
C ARG A 55 1.91 31.05 -17.71
N TYR A 56 1.09 30.03 -17.76
CA TYR A 56 0.20 29.63 -16.67
C TYR A 56 0.32 28.14 -16.41
N THR A 57 0.02 27.72 -15.19
CA THR A 57 -0.24 26.32 -14.86
C THR A 57 -1.74 26.10 -14.69
N VAL A 58 -2.25 24.96 -15.14
CA VAL A 58 -3.62 24.52 -14.87
C VAL A 58 -3.55 23.23 -14.06
N ASP A 59 -4.19 23.27 -12.90
CA ASP A 59 -4.22 22.19 -11.93
C ASP A 59 -5.67 21.90 -11.54
N ILE A 60 -5.99 20.63 -11.27
CA ILE A 60 -7.32 20.21 -10.81
C ILE A 60 -7.20 19.69 -9.39
N HIS A 61 -7.93 20.31 -8.47
CA HIS A 61 -7.98 19.90 -7.09
C HIS A 61 -9.13 18.91 -6.89
N SER A 62 -8.77 17.70 -6.49
CA SER A 62 -9.73 16.69 -6.07
C SER A 62 -9.23 15.98 -4.82
N PRO A 63 -10.11 15.72 -3.84
CA PRO A 63 -9.73 14.94 -2.69
C PRO A 63 -9.47 13.49 -3.06
N VAL A 64 -10.10 12.94 -4.10
CA VAL A 64 -10.12 11.49 -4.37
C VAL A 64 -9.32 11.10 -5.62
N TYR A 65 -8.99 12.05 -6.49
CA TYR A 65 -8.30 11.77 -7.76
C TYR A 65 -7.04 12.63 -7.91
N ILE A 66 -6.03 12.05 -8.55
CA ILE A 66 -4.82 12.75 -9.00
C ILE A 66 -4.97 13.03 -10.50
N PHE A 67 -4.68 14.25 -10.92
CA PHE A 67 -4.75 14.69 -12.32
C PHE A 67 -3.38 15.13 -12.83
N SER A 68 -3.19 15.10 -14.16
CA SER A 68 -2.04 15.72 -14.82
C SER A 68 -2.03 17.24 -14.62
N GLN A 69 -0.84 17.83 -14.48
CA GLN A 69 -0.65 19.28 -14.54
C GLN A 69 -0.43 19.73 -15.98
N PHE A 70 -0.99 20.87 -16.37
CA PHE A 70 -0.78 21.45 -17.70
C PHE A 70 -0.08 22.80 -17.59
N LYS A 71 0.93 23.02 -18.43
CA LYS A 71 1.54 24.34 -18.63
C LYS A 71 1.01 24.93 -19.93
N VAL A 72 0.37 26.08 -19.83
CA VAL A 72 -0.25 26.79 -20.93
C VAL A 72 0.57 28.05 -21.20
N ASP A 73 1.12 28.18 -22.41
CA ASP A 73 1.81 29.37 -22.89
C ASP A 73 0.89 30.06 -23.91
N ILE A 74 0.51 31.30 -23.61
CA ILE A 74 -0.37 32.13 -24.43
C ILE A 74 0.47 33.25 -25.04
N SER A 75 0.59 33.25 -26.37
CA SER A 75 1.32 34.29 -27.09
C SER A 75 0.57 35.63 -27.07
N THR A 76 1.28 36.71 -27.41
CA THR A 76 0.65 38.03 -27.62
C THR A 76 -0.32 38.06 -28.80
N THR A 77 -0.21 37.11 -29.72
CA THR A 77 -1.14 36.91 -30.86
C THR A 77 -2.39 36.12 -30.45
N GLY A 78 -2.41 35.50 -29.26
CA GLY A 78 -3.51 34.69 -28.77
C GLY A 78 -3.38 33.18 -29.07
N ASP A 79 -2.24 32.74 -29.62
CA ASP A 79 -1.96 31.33 -29.86
C ASP A 79 -1.68 30.63 -28.52
N ILE A 80 -2.32 29.47 -28.33
CA ILE A 80 -2.20 28.67 -27.11
C ILE A 80 -1.33 27.46 -27.38
N ARG A 81 -0.26 27.29 -26.60
CA ARG A 81 0.57 26.09 -26.58
C ARG A 81 0.46 25.41 -25.23
N VAL A 82 0.27 24.10 -25.23
CA VAL A 82 0.06 23.35 -24.00
C VAL A 82 1.07 22.22 -23.88
N LEU A 83 1.64 22.09 -22.68
CA LEU A 83 2.48 20.97 -22.29
C LEU A 83 1.82 20.23 -21.11
N GLU A 84 1.56 18.93 -21.28
CA GLU A 84 1.08 18.05 -20.22
C GLU A 84 2.25 17.46 -19.42
N PHE A 85 2.08 17.41 -18.11
CA PHE A 85 2.97 16.78 -17.12
C PHE A 85 2.16 15.77 -16.31
N LYS A 86 2.31 14.47 -16.63
CA LYS A 86 1.59 13.39 -15.94
C LYS A 86 2.11 13.20 -14.51
N TYR A 87 3.41 13.06 -14.34
CA TYR A 87 4.03 12.96 -13.01
C TYR A 87 5.43 13.57 -13.04
N PRO A 88 5.98 13.97 -11.87
CA PRO A 88 7.36 14.44 -11.79
C PRO A 88 8.32 13.39 -12.38
N GLY A 89 9.08 13.79 -13.40
CA GLY A 89 10.05 12.92 -14.08
C GLY A 89 9.60 12.35 -15.44
N THR A 90 8.32 12.50 -15.84
CA THR A 90 7.88 12.13 -17.20
C THR A 90 8.35 13.15 -18.25
N PRO A 91 8.63 12.72 -19.50
CA PRO A 91 8.75 13.63 -20.63
C PRO A 91 7.52 14.52 -20.78
N LYS A 92 7.74 15.78 -21.16
CA LYS A 92 6.68 16.75 -21.43
C LYS A 92 6.01 16.38 -22.75
N LEU A 93 4.68 16.28 -22.76
CA LEU A 93 3.93 16.00 -23.99
C LEU A 93 3.27 17.28 -24.49
N ALA A 94 3.54 17.64 -25.74
CA ALA A 94 2.82 18.72 -26.39
C ALA A 94 1.40 18.24 -26.71
N VAL A 95 0.41 18.93 -26.17
CA VAL A 95 -1.01 18.61 -26.37
C VAL A 95 -1.71 19.81 -27.01
N SER A 96 -2.79 19.53 -27.75
CA SER A 96 -3.61 20.58 -28.35
C SER A 96 -4.57 21.18 -27.33
N HIS A 97 -4.98 22.42 -27.58
CA HIS A 97 -6.17 23.01 -26.97
C HIS A 97 -7.40 22.62 -27.82
N PRO A 98 -8.59 22.37 -27.24
CA PRO A 98 -8.96 22.39 -25.81
C PRO A 98 -8.30 21.30 -24.96
N LEU A 99 -8.12 21.57 -23.66
CA LEU A 99 -7.44 20.65 -22.73
C LEU A 99 -8.30 19.41 -22.44
N VAL A 100 -7.72 18.22 -22.53
CA VAL A 100 -8.32 17.00 -21.97
C VAL A 100 -7.51 16.59 -20.75
N VAL A 101 -8.13 16.70 -19.57
CA VAL A 101 -7.46 16.44 -18.29
C VAL A 101 -7.86 15.07 -17.80
N ASP A 102 -6.96 14.10 -17.96
CA ASP A 102 -7.20 12.73 -17.54
C ASP A 102 -6.91 12.53 -16.03
N ALA A 103 -7.79 11.82 -15.35
CA ALA A 103 -7.53 11.29 -14.02
C ALA A 103 -6.46 10.18 -14.12
N LEU A 104 -5.36 10.34 -13.39
CA LEU A 104 -4.23 9.41 -13.39
C LEU A 104 -4.45 8.23 -12.45
N ALA A 105 -4.96 8.51 -11.26
CA ALA A 105 -5.21 7.51 -10.22
C ALA A 105 -6.27 7.98 -9.24
N GLN A 106 -6.95 7.01 -8.62
CA GLN A 106 -7.80 7.24 -7.46
C GLN A 106 -6.98 7.06 -6.18
N VAL A 107 -6.99 8.05 -5.30
CA VAL A 107 -6.27 8.01 -4.03
C VAL A 107 -7.04 7.13 -3.05
N GLN A 108 -6.43 6.02 -2.63
CA GLN A 108 -6.94 5.18 -1.55
C GLN A 108 -6.33 5.65 -0.22
N TYR A 109 -7.08 6.49 0.50
CA TYR A 109 -6.67 6.95 1.84
C TYR A 109 -6.82 5.89 2.92
N PHE A 110 -7.65 4.86 2.68
CA PHE A 110 -7.92 3.81 3.65
C PHE A 110 -7.16 2.54 3.29
N GLN A 111 -6.35 2.05 4.22
CA GLN A 111 -5.82 0.69 4.13
C GLN A 111 -6.96 -0.30 4.43
N PRO A 112 -7.20 -1.29 3.57
CA PRO A 112 -8.12 -2.38 3.89
C PRO A 112 -7.69 -3.01 5.21
N ARG A 113 -8.64 -3.20 6.14
CA ARG A 113 -8.35 -3.94 7.37
C ARG A 113 -7.88 -5.34 6.99
N GLU A 114 -6.78 -5.79 7.59
CA GLU A 114 -6.37 -7.19 7.50
C GLU A 114 -7.56 -8.06 7.89
N LYS A 115 -8.08 -8.81 6.91
CA LYS A 115 -9.18 -9.73 7.16
C LYS A 115 -8.58 -10.91 7.88
N PHE A 116 -9.21 -11.35 8.96
CA PHE A 116 -8.86 -12.62 9.60
C PHE A 116 -8.95 -13.74 8.56
N SER A 117 -7.80 -14.29 8.20
CA SER A 117 -7.69 -15.45 7.34
C SER A 117 -7.41 -16.66 8.22
N VAL A 118 -8.21 -17.71 8.09
CA VAL A 118 -8.00 -18.97 8.81
C VAL A 118 -6.64 -19.57 8.45
N ILE A 119 -6.17 -19.35 7.22
CA ILE A 119 -4.84 -19.78 6.76
C ILE A 119 -3.75 -19.00 7.47
N ASP A 120 -3.92 -17.69 7.69
CA ASP A 120 -2.94 -16.87 8.40
C ASP A 120 -2.92 -17.17 9.90
N LEU A 121 -4.06 -17.61 10.46
CA LEU A 121 -4.13 -18.16 11.82
C LEU A 121 -3.35 -19.48 11.92
N ILE A 122 -3.51 -20.41 10.98
CA ILE A 122 -2.75 -21.68 10.98
C ILE A 122 -1.25 -21.43 10.78
N LYS A 123 -0.86 -20.42 10.00
CA LYS A 123 0.54 -20.02 9.80
C LYS A 123 1.10 -19.22 10.98
N ASN A 124 0.28 -18.84 11.96
CA ASN A 124 0.73 -18.07 13.10
C ASN A 124 1.53 -18.98 14.06
N PRO A 125 2.81 -18.66 14.36
CA PRO A 125 3.65 -19.48 15.22
C PRO A 125 3.08 -19.65 16.63
N SER A 126 2.33 -18.67 17.15
CA SER A 126 1.67 -18.77 18.46
C SER A 126 0.51 -19.77 18.44
N PHE A 127 -0.23 -19.86 17.34
CA PHE A 127 -1.33 -20.83 17.20
C PHE A 127 -0.77 -22.25 16.98
N LEU A 128 0.28 -22.40 16.18
CA LEU A 128 0.98 -23.68 16.03
C LEU A 128 1.59 -24.15 17.35
N ALA A 129 2.24 -23.25 18.10
CA ALA A 129 2.80 -23.54 19.42
C ALA A 129 1.74 -24.01 20.43
N LEU A 130 0.48 -23.59 20.30
CA LEU A 130 -0.62 -24.08 21.13
C LEU A 130 -1.11 -25.48 20.70
N ILE A 131 -1.30 -25.71 19.40
CA ILE A 131 -1.96 -26.92 18.88
C ILE A 131 -1.00 -28.12 18.79
N VAL A 132 0.25 -27.90 18.36
CA VAL A 132 1.25 -28.97 18.19
C VAL A 132 1.47 -29.81 19.45
N PRO A 133 1.73 -29.23 20.64
CA PRO A 133 1.94 -30.04 21.85
C PRO A 133 0.66 -30.79 22.26
N LEU A 134 -0.52 -30.17 22.11
CA LEU A 134 -1.79 -30.81 22.42
C LEU A 134 -2.06 -32.03 21.52
N PHE A 135 -1.72 -31.90 20.23
CA PHE A 135 -1.78 -32.99 19.28
C PHE A 135 -0.75 -34.09 19.60
N MET A 136 0.48 -33.73 19.98
CA MET A 136 1.50 -34.69 20.42
C MET A 136 1.04 -35.51 21.62
N VAL A 137 0.48 -34.88 22.65
CA VAL A 137 -0.05 -35.58 23.84
C VAL A 137 -1.18 -36.56 23.46
N TRP A 138 -1.95 -36.26 22.41
CA TRP A 138 -2.99 -37.16 21.90
C TRP A 138 -2.44 -38.31 21.05
N VAL A 139 -1.36 -38.07 20.29
CA VAL A 139 -0.75 -39.07 19.39
C VAL A 139 0.22 -40.00 20.13
N LEU A 140 0.95 -39.51 21.13
CA LEU A 140 1.94 -40.29 21.88
C LEU A 140 1.37 -41.60 22.45
N PRO A 141 0.19 -41.63 23.12
CA PRO A 141 -0.42 -42.87 23.59
C PRO A 141 -0.66 -43.88 22.47
N LYS A 142 -1.09 -43.39 21.29
CA LYS A 142 -1.35 -44.23 20.12
C LYS A 142 -0.07 -44.77 19.49
N LEU A 143 1.01 -44.01 19.48
CA LEU A 143 2.31 -44.47 18.99
C LEU A 143 2.97 -45.44 19.98
N THR A 144 2.85 -45.21 21.28
CA THR A 144 3.39 -46.13 22.30
C THR A 144 2.65 -47.46 22.32
N GLU A 145 1.31 -47.42 22.19
CA GLU A 145 0.50 -48.64 22.11
C GLU A 145 0.75 -49.45 20.83
N SER A 146 1.23 -48.81 19.75
CA SER A 146 1.37 -49.46 18.44
C SER A 146 2.80 -49.74 17.98
N MET A 147 3.81 -49.02 18.48
CA MET A 147 5.16 -49.04 17.91
C MET A 147 6.32 -48.96 18.92
N LEU A 148 6.10 -48.78 20.23
CA LEU A 148 7.18 -48.78 21.23
C LEU A 148 7.03 -49.97 22.18
N ASP A 149 7.93 -50.95 22.03
CA ASP A 149 8.11 -52.04 22.98
C ASP A 149 8.52 -51.44 24.36
N PRO A 150 8.04 -51.94 25.51
CA PRO A 150 8.22 -51.33 26.83
C PRO A 150 9.69 -51.10 27.27
N GLU A 151 10.66 -51.70 26.58
CA GLU A 151 12.08 -51.57 26.88
C GLU A 151 12.70 -50.26 26.39
N GLU A 152 12.28 -49.71 25.25
CA GLU A 152 12.81 -48.45 24.73
C GLU A 152 12.22 -47.23 25.46
N PHE A 153 10.98 -47.34 25.95
CA PHE A 153 10.36 -46.28 26.76
C PHE A 153 11.03 -46.13 28.13
N LYS A 154 11.57 -47.24 28.69
CA LYS A 154 12.39 -47.21 29.91
C LYS A 154 13.73 -46.54 29.66
N GLN A 155 14.40 -46.83 28.54
CA GLN A 155 15.65 -46.16 28.18
C GLN A 155 15.44 -44.67 27.91
N ALA A 156 14.36 -44.31 27.21
CA ALA A 156 13.99 -42.90 27.01
C ALA A 156 13.58 -42.19 28.31
N GLN A 157 12.94 -42.88 29.26
CA GLN A 157 12.67 -42.34 30.61
C GLN A 157 13.92 -42.26 31.49
N GLU A 158 14.88 -43.16 31.33
CA GLU A 158 16.18 -43.11 32.04
C GLU A 158 17.05 -41.97 31.49
N GLU A 159 17.04 -41.74 30.18
CA GLU A 159 17.71 -40.58 29.56
C GLU A 159 16.99 -39.26 29.85
N MET A 160 15.65 -39.24 29.85
CA MET A 160 14.85 -38.05 30.18
C MET A 160 14.81 -37.76 31.68
N GLY A 161 14.85 -38.79 32.53
CA GLY A 161 14.97 -38.71 33.99
C GLY A 161 16.36 -38.25 34.44
N ALA A 162 17.41 -38.58 33.68
CA ALA A 162 18.74 -38.00 33.84
C ALA A 162 18.82 -36.54 33.37
N ALA A 163 17.91 -36.09 32.50
CA ALA A 163 17.79 -34.71 32.02
C ALA A 163 16.68 -33.90 32.72
N ALA A 164 16.01 -34.46 33.73
CA ALA A 164 14.82 -33.89 34.37
C ALA A 164 15.13 -32.84 35.43
N ASP A 165 15.82 -31.76 35.06
CA ASP A 165 15.60 -30.50 35.75
C ASP A 165 14.57 -29.70 34.94
N PRO A 166 13.28 -29.70 35.31
CA PRO A 166 12.23 -29.00 34.54
C PRO A 166 12.55 -27.51 34.34
N SER A 167 13.42 -26.96 35.21
CA SER A 167 14.03 -25.63 35.14
C SER A 167 14.90 -25.41 33.90
N SER A 168 15.71 -26.40 33.51
CA SER A 168 16.69 -26.29 32.41
C SER A 168 16.02 -26.41 31.04
N LEU A 169 14.96 -27.21 30.95
CA LEU A 169 14.16 -27.39 29.73
C LEU A 169 13.37 -26.11 29.37
N ILE A 170 12.79 -25.43 30.38
CA ILE A 170 12.12 -24.13 30.19
C ILE A 170 13.16 -23.08 29.76
N LYS A 171 14.36 -23.11 30.34
CA LYS A 171 15.45 -22.19 30.01
C LYS A 171 16.00 -22.41 28.60
N GLY A 172 16.05 -23.65 28.11
CA GLY A 172 16.46 -23.99 26.74
C GLY A 172 15.42 -23.65 25.67
N PHE A 173 14.13 -23.76 26.00
CA PHE A 173 13.03 -23.44 25.07
C PHE A 173 12.72 -21.93 25.00
N PHE A 174 12.90 -21.19 26.09
CA PHE A 174 12.63 -19.74 26.17
C PHE A 174 13.88 -18.85 26.09
N GLY A 175 15.08 -19.43 26.16
CA GLY A 175 16.37 -18.73 26.17
C GLY A 175 17.24 -19.13 24.99
N GLY A 176 16.75 -18.91 23.77
CA GLY A 176 17.57 -19.07 22.57
C GLY A 176 18.66 -17.99 22.48
N GLY A 177 19.92 -18.40 22.57
CA GLY A 177 21.03 -17.70 21.91
C GLY A 177 22.27 -17.36 22.74
N GLY A 178 23.32 -18.18 22.60
CA GLY A 178 24.70 -17.72 22.44
C GLY A 178 25.56 -17.55 23.70
N GLY A 179 26.71 -18.24 23.70
CA GLY A 179 27.91 -17.77 24.43
C GLY A 179 28.63 -18.82 25.26
N ASP A 180 29.16 -19.87 24.63
CA ASP A 180 30.28 -20.64 25.21
C ASP A 180 31.55 -19.80 25.01
N ALA A 181 31.97 -19.06 26.05
CA ALA A 181 33.25 -18.38 26.08
C ALA A 181 34.20 -19.26 26.89
N LYS A 182 35.05 -19.97 26.15
CA LYS A 182 36.14 -20.81 26.61
C LYS A 182 37.03 -20.12 27.64
N ASP A 183 37.43 -20.94 28.60
CA ASP A 183 38.60 -20.84 29.45
C ASP A 183 39.82 -20.24 28.74
N ASP A 184 40.50 -19.31 29.42
CA ASP A 184 41.96 -19.20 29.38
C ASP A 184 42.43 -19.16 30.85
N GLU A 185 42.88 -20.32 31.34
CA GLU A 185 43.80 -20.45 32.46
C GLU A 185 45.16 -19.86 32.03
N ASP A 186 45.69 -18.88 32.76
CA ASP A 186 47.09 -18.47 32.69
C ASP A 186 47.74 -18.79 34.06
N SER A 187 48.67 -19.74 34.03
CA SER A 187 49.52 -20.18 35.14
C SER A 187 50.97 -19.76 34.89
N ASP A 188 51.59 -19.11 35.88
CA ASP A 188 53.04 -18.84 36.12
C ASP A 188 53.95 -18.34 34.97
#